data_AF-Q2SPB3-F1
#
_entry.id   AF-Q2SPB3-F1
#
_cell.length_a   1.000
_cell.length_b   1.000
_cell.length_c   1.000
_cell.angle_alpha   90.00
_cell.angle_beta   90.00
_cell.angle_gamma   90.00
#
_symmetry.space_group_name_H-M   'P 1'
#
loop_
_entity.id
_entity.type
_entity.pdbx_description
1 polymer ?
#
loop_
_entity_poly.entity_id
_entity_poly.type
_entity_poly.pdbx_seq_one_letter_code
_entity_poly.pdbx_strand_id
1 'polypeptide(L)'
;MLFVCTTLCFFSIPSMAFEATETVSTSIESLPNPVEGNQYHKDIVNAWKLVHDDQYSKAFAIADEMTSKIEESFNKKVKQYAFKTEAEFEEFIASDKKTVQRIDWYYTEALRIKAYIYSSNRYFEMALAELNKIDSIAPISAGAKIEKGYIFRSIE
;
A
#
# COMPACT_ATOMS: atom_id res chain seq x y z
N MET A 1 -47.15 -32.60 77.30
CA MET A 1 -47.52 -33.41 76.11
C MET A 1 -47.03 -32.65 74.89
N LEU A 2 -46.20 -33.31 74.07
CA LEU A 2 -45.50 -32.77 72.90
C LEU A 2 -46.41 -31.95 71.97
N PHE A 3 -45.88 -30.91 71.33
CA PHE A 3 -45.81 -30.86 69.86
C PHE A 3 -44.69 -29.90 69.43
N VAL A 4 -43.68 -30.50 68.80
CA VAL A 4 -42.60 -29.85 68.04
C VAL A 4 -43.20 -29.41 66.70
N CYS A 5 -42.99 -28.16 66.29
CA CYS A 5 -43.31 -27.72 64.93
C CYS A 5 -42.09 -27.01 64.34
N THR A 6 -41.37 -27.75 63.52
CA THR A 6 -40.15 -27.40 62.81
C THR A 6 -40.50 -26.57 61.58
N THR A 7 -40.10 -25.30 61.55
CA THR A 7 -40.27 -24.45 60.36
C THR A 7 -39.13 -24.71 59.37
N LEU A 8 -39.47 -25.36 58.26
CA LEU A 8 -38.60 -25.54 57.09
C LEU A 8 -38.43 -24.19 56.36
N CYS A 9 -37.22 -23.63 56.34
CA CYS A 9 -36.88 -22.53 55.44
C CYS A 9 -36.57 -23.08 54.05
N PHE A 10 -37.49 -22.86 53.09
CA PHE A 10 -37.22 -23.07 51.68
C PHE A 10 -36.30 -21.96 51.15
N PHE A 11 -35.03 -22.30 50.91
CA PHE A 11 -34.14 -21.46 50.12
C PHE A 11 -34.51 -21.62 48.63
N SER A 12 -35.10 -20.58 48.06
CA SER A 12 -35.21 -20.45 46.60
C SER A 12 -33.84 -20.16 46.01
N ILE A 13 -33.34 -21.09 45.19
CA ILE A 13 -32.15 -20.87 44.36
C ILE A 13 -32.61 -20.07 43.13
N PRO A 14 -32.03 -18.90 42.81
CA PRO A 14 -32.29 -18.26 41.54
C PRO A 14 -31.64 -19.09 40.42
N SER A 15 -32.47 -19.60 39.52
CA SER A 15 -32.09 -20.11 38.21
C SER A 15 -31.47 -18.96 37.41
N MET A 16 -30.15 -18.89 37.36
CA MET A 16 -29.47 -18.03 36.38
C MET A 16 -29.48 -18.76 35.04
N ALA A 17 -30.28 -18.23 34.12
CA ALA A 17 -30.28 -18.63 32.73
C ALA A 17 -28.86 -18.49 32.15
N PHE A 18 -28.35 -19.58 31.60
CA PHE A 18 -27.10 -19.61 30.87
C PHE A 18 -27.34 -18.96 29.51
N GLU A 19 -27.02 -17.68 29.40
CA GLU A 19 -27.07 -16.94 28.14
C GLU A 19 -25.98 -17.52 27.23
N ALA A 20 -26.39 -18.29 26.23
CA ALA A 20 -25.48 -18.80 25.22
C ALA A 20 -24.91 -17.59 24.46
N THR A 21 -23.65 -17.27 24.68
CA THR A 21 -22.92 -16.31 23.86
C THR A 21 -22.82 -16.90 22.46
N GLU A 22 -23.71 -16.47 21.57
CA GLU A 22 -23.59 -16.71 20.14
C GLU A 22 -22.35 -15.96 19.66
N THR A 23 -21.24 -16.68 19.53
CA THR A 23 -20.07 -16.18 18.82
C THR A 23 -20.43 -16.06 17.35
N VAL A 24 -20.79 -14.85 16.93
CA VAL A 24 -20.88 -14.48 15.53
C VAL A 24 -19.46 -14.52 14.96
N SER A 25 -19.11 -15.66 14.37
CA SER A 25 -17.90 -15.80 13.57
C SER A 25 -18.16 -15.14 12.22
N THR A 26 -17.81 -13.85 12.09
CA THR A 26 -17.63 -13.27 10.77
C THR A 26 -16.40 -13.92 10.18
N SER A 27 -16.60 -14.85 9.24
CA SER A 27 -15.55 -15.26 8.32
C SER A 27 -15.00 -14.00 7.67
N ILE A 28 -13.75 -13.64 8.01
CA ILE A 28 -13.00 -12.63 7.28
C ILE A 28 -12.88 -13.20 5.86
N GLU A 29 -13.70 -12.69 4.96
CA GLU A 29 -13.54 -12.94 3.53
C GLU A 29 -12.10 -12.58 3.18
N SER A 30 -11.44 -13.55 2.55
CA SER A 30 -10.14 -13.49 1.92
C SER A 30 -9.70 -12.07 1.58
N LEU A 31 -8.51 -11.69 2.08
CA LEU A 31 -7.79 -10.47 1.75
C LEU A 31 -7.99 -10.08 0.27
N PRO A 32 -8.18 -8.78 -0.05
CA PRO A 32 -8.20 -8.32 -1.43
C PRO A 32 -6.93 -8.82 -2.11
N ASN A 33 -7.09 -9.30 -3.35
CA ASN A 33 -5.98 -9.77 -4.18
C ASN A 33 -4.85 -8.72 -4.11
N PRO A 34 -3.66 -9.03 -3.56
CA PRO A 34 -2.67 -8.00 -3.31
C PRO A 34 -2.31 -7.34 -4.64
N VAL A 35 -2.40 -6.01 -4.68
CA VAL A 35 -2.09 -5.24 -5.88
C VAL A 35 -0.68 -5.61 -6.36
N GLU A 36 -0.52 -5.82 -7.65
CA GLU A 36 0.75 -6.25 -8.24
C GLU A 36 1.90 -5.32 -7.81
N GLY A 37 2.93 -5.88 -7.16
CA GLY A 37 4.07 -5.15 -6.62
C GLY A 37 4.01 -4.86 -5.11
N ASN A 38 2.88 -5.11 -4.44
CA ASN A 38 2.73 -4.90 -2.99
C ASN A 38 3.77 -5.66 -2.16
N GLN A 39 4.20 -6.84 -2.63
CA GLN A 39 5.24 -7.65 -1.99
C GLN A 39 6.58 -6.92 -1.81
N TYR A 40 6.86 -5.90 -2.64
CA TYR A 40 8.11 -5.13 -2.62
C TYR A 40 8.05 -3.85 -1.79
N HIS A 41 6.89 -3.54 -1.19
CA HIS A 41 6.67 -2.32 -0.41
C HIS A 41 7.77 -2.12 0.64
N LYS A 42 8.06 -3.15 1.44
CA LYS A 42 9.05 -3.06 2.53
C LYS A 42 10.46 -2.75 2.00
N ASP A 43 10.84 -3.32 0.88
CA ASP A 43 12.15 -3.10 0.27
C ASP A 43 12.26 -1.65 -0.25
N ILE A 44 11.20 -1.12 -0.84
CA ILE A 44 11.15 0.26 -1.35
C ILE A 44 11.17 1.28 -0.18
N VAL A 45 10.45 1.01 0.91
CA VAL A 45 10.56 1.81 2.15
C VAL A 45 11.98 1.78 2.71
N ASN A 46 12.62 0.60 2.71
CA ASN A 46 13.99 0.47 3.14
C ASN A 46 14.96 1.22 2.21
N ALA A 47 14.70 1.28 0.90
CA ALA A 47 15.49 2.07 -0.03
C ALA A 47 15.41 3.57 0.29
N TRP A 48 14.24 4.11 0.63
CA TRP A 48 14.13 5.49 1.12
C TRP A 48 14.91 5.74 2.42
N LYS A 49 14.88 4.78 3.35
CA LYS A 49 15.72 4.87 4.55
C LYS A 49 17.21 4.95 4.20
N LEU A 50 17.67 4.12 3.25
CA LEU A 50 19.05 4.15 2.77
C LEU A 50 19.40 5.48 2.07
N VAL A 51 18.44 6.13 1.39
CA VAL A 51 18.63 7.49 0.86
C VAL A 51 18.88 8.48 2.00
N HIS A 52 18.10 8.42 3.09
CA HIS A 52 18.30 9.28 4.26
C HIS A 52 19.62 9.01 5.00
N ASP A 53 20.13 7.79 4.91
CA ASP A 53 21.41 7.38 5.48
C ASP A 53 22.60 7.63 4.52
N ASP A 54 22.40 8.40 3.44
CA ASP A 54 23.38 8.69 2.37
C ASP A 54 23.96 7.44 1.66
N GLN A 55 23.29 6.30 1.76
CA GLN A 55 23.69 5.03 1.12
C GLN A 55 23.11 4.91 -0.29
N TYR A 56 23.36 5.91 -1.14
CA TYR A 56 22.74 6.04 -2.47
C TYR A 56 22.94 4.83 -3.36
N SER A 57 24.13 4.23 -3.41
CA SER A 57 24.36 3.05 -4.27
C SER A 57 23.51 1.85 -3.87
N LYS A 58 23.28 1.64 -2.57
CA LYS A 58 22.42 0.55 -2.08
C LYS A 58 20.95 0.85 -2.31
N ALA A 59 20.54 2.09 -2.03
CA ALA A 59 19.17 2.54 -2.32
C ALA A 59 18.83 2.38 -3.80
N PHE A 60 19.75 2.77 -4.69
CA PHE A 60 19.60 2.63 -6.13
C PHE A 60 19.46 1.16 -6.54
N ALA A 61 20.35 0.28 -6.05
CA ALA A 61 20.30 -1.14 -6.38
C ALA A 61 18.95 -1.79 -6.00
N ILE A 62 18.43 -1.47 -4.81
CA ILE A 62 17.10 -1.96 -4.39
C ILE A 62 16.01 -1.38 -5.29
N ALA A 63 16.00 -0.07 -5.51
CA ALA A 63 14.98 0.57 -6.34
C ALA A 63 14.99 0.00 -7.77
N ASP A 64 16.17 -0.20 -8.37
CA ASP A 64 16.33 -0.76 -9.71
C ASP A 64 15.84 -2.21 -9.79
N GLU A 65 16.22 -3.05 -8.83
CA GLU A 65 15.76 -4.44 -8.74
C GLU A 65 14.24 -4.52 -8.59
N MET A 66 13.65 -3.71 -7.71
CA MET A 66 12.19 -3.73 -7.48
C MET A 66 11.44 -3.19 -8.70
N THR A 67 11.92 -2.12 -9.34
CA THR A 67 11.29 -1.62 -10.58
C THR A 67 11.32 -2.69 -11.67
N SER A 68 12.43 -3.39 -11.85
CA SER A 68 12.55 -4.46 -12.85
C SER A 68 11.57 -5.60 -12.59
N LYS A 69 11.50 -6.09 -11.34
CA LYS A 69 10.57 -7.17 -10.95
C LYS A 69 9.11 -6.79 -11.14
N ILE A 70 8.74 -5.55 -10.82
CA ILE A 70 7.38 -5.05 -11.01
C ILE A 70 7.07 -4.90 -12.51
N GLU A 71 8.00 -4.36 -13.31
CA GLU A 71 7.81 -4.21 -14.76
C GLU A 71 7.71 -5.56 -15.49
N GLU A 72 8.37 -6.61 -14.99
CA GLU A 72 8.26 -7.98 -15.52
C GLU A 72 6.85 -8.56 -15.40
N SER A 73 6.08 -8.16 -14.38
CA SER A 73 4.69 -8.62 -14.20
C SER A 73 3.66 -7.75 -14.93
N PHE A 74 4.10 -6.75 -15.69
CA PHE A 74 3.19 -5.91 -16.48
C PHE A 74 2.56 -6.70 -17.62
N ASN A 75 1.23 -6.64 -17.67
CA ASN A 75 0.48 -7.09 -18.82
C ASN A 75 0.64 -6.07 -19.96
N LYS A 76 1.49 -6.43 -20.93
CA LYS A 76 1.83 -5.61 -22.10
C LYS A 76 0.65 -5.26 -23.02
N LYS A 77 -0.53 -5.84 -22.81
CA LYS A 77 -1.74 -5.56 -23.61
C LYS A 77 -2.61 -4.45 -23.04
N VAL A 78 -2.39 -4.06 -21.78
CA VAL A 78 -3.19 -3.05 -21.09
C VAL A 78 -2.29 -2.00 -20.47
N LYS A 79 -2.84 -0.81 -20.19
CA LYS A 79 -2.12 0.24 -19.49
C LYS A 79 -2.07 -0.05 -17.99
N GLN A 80 -0.94 0.28 -17.38
CA GLN A 80 -0.75 0.21 -15.94
C GLN A 80 -1.11 1.55 -15.30
N TYR A 81 -1.77 1.50 -14.15
CA TYR A 81 -2.01 2.67 -13.34
C TYR A 81 -1.77 2.39 -11.86
N ALA A 82 -1.20 3.37 -11.18
CA ALA A 82 -0.92 3.35 -9.75
C ALA A 82 -1.77 4.38 -9.03
N PHE A 83 -2.44 3.95 -7.96
CA PHE A 83 -3.28 4.80 -7.10
C PHE A 83 -2.94 4.52 -5.65
N LYS A 84 -3.03 5.55 -4.79
CA LYS A 84 -2.70 5.40 -3.37
C LYS A 84 -3.74 4.59 -2.62
N THR A 85 -4.98 4.64 -3.09
CA THR A 85 -6.11 3.96 -2.46
C THR A 85 -6.91 3.14 -3.47
N GLU A 86 -7.67 2.15 -2.97
CA GLU A 86 -8.67 1.42 -3.77
C GLU A 86 -9.73 2.37 -4.34
N ALA A 87 -10.24 3.27 -3.50
CA ALA A 87 -11.33 4.17 -3.88
C ALA A 87 -10.96 5.06 -5.08
N GLU A 88 -9.73 5.59 -5.11
CA GLU A 88 -9.23 6.38 -6.25
C GLU A 88 -9.16 5.54 -7.54
N PHE A 89 -8.77 4.26 -7.43
CA PHE A 89 -8.71 3.36 -8.58
C PHE A 89 -10.11 3.03 -9.10
N GLU A 90 -11.03 2.66 -8.21
CA GLU A 90 -12.43 2.34 -8.54
C GLU A 90 -13.14 3.53 -9.20
N GLU A 91 -12.96 4.74 -8.67
CA GLU A 91 -13.48 5.97 -9.27
C GLU A 91 -12.93 6.18 -10.70
N PHE A 92 -11.63 5.98 -10.88
CA PHE A 92 -10.98 6.11 -12.19
C PHE A 92 -11.56 5.13 -13.21
N ILE A 93 -11.66 3.83 -12.87
CA ILE A 93 -12.14 2.82 -13.84
C ILE A 93 -13.65 2.91 -14.11
N ALA A 94 -14.45 3.38 -13.13
CA ALA A 94 -15.87 3.61 -13.32
C ALA A 94 -16.14 4.69 -14.37
N SER A 95 -15.28 5.70 -14.45
CA SER A 95 -15.39 6.78 -15.43
C SER A 95 -14.88 6.39 -16.83
N ASP A 96 -13.85 5.56 -16.92
CA ASP A 96 -13.10 5.36 -18.17
C ASP A 96 -13.49 4.07 -18.92
N LYS A 97 -14.16 3.09 -18.26
CA LYS A 97 -14.53 1.77 -18.83
C LYS A 97 -13.39 1.02 -19.55
N LYS A 98 -12.13 1.43 -19.37
CA LYS A 98 -10.96 0.83 -20.00
C LYS A 98 -10.50 -0.38 -19.20
N THR A 99 -10.05 -1.41 -19.89
CA THR A 99 -9.28 -2.50 -19.26
C THR A 99 -7.90 -1.97 -18.91
N VAL A 100 -7.60 -1.92 -17.62
CA VAL A 100 -6.32 -1.46 -17.07
C VAL A 100 -5.79 -2.48 -16.07
N GLN A 101 -4.48 -2.48 -15.87
CA GLN A 101 -3.84 -3.21 -14.77
C GLN A 101 -3.57 -2.23 -13.64
N ARG A 102 -4.08 -2.51 -12.45
CA ARG A 102 -3.66 -1.79 -11.26
C ARG A 102 -2.31 -2.32 -10.80
N ILE A 103 -1.40 -1.41 -10.49
CA ILE A 103 -0.08 -1.70 -9.92
C ILE A 103 0.08 -0.93 -8.61
N ASP A 104 0.95 -1.42 -7.75
CA ASP A 104 1.14 -0.85 -6.41
C ASP A 104 1.73 0.57 -6.49
N TRP A 105 1.27 1.46 -5.63
CA TRP A 105 1.76 2.84 -5.57
C TRP A 105 3.26 2.92 -5.36
N TYR A 106 3.85 1.98 -4.62
CA TYR A 106 5.28 1.99 -4.30
C TYR A 106 6.18 1.80 -5.53
N TYR A 107 5.66 1.29 -6.65
CA TYR A 107 6.40 1.36 -7.91
C TYR A 107 6.75 2.81 -8.28
N THR A 108 5.84 3.76 -8.07
CA THR A 108 6.11 5.18 -8.29
C THR A 108 7.20 5.70 -7.35
N GLU A 109 7.22 5.23 -6.10
CA GLU A 109 8.24 5.61 -5.12
C GLU A 109 9.62 5.06 -5.49
N ALA A 110 9.71 3.83 -6.00
CA ALA A 110 10.97 3.27 -6.48
C ALA A 110 11.53 4.07 -7.67
N LEU A 111 10.68 4.50 -8.61
CA LEU A 111 11.07 5.39 -9.70
C LEU A 111 11.55 6.76 -9.18
N ARG A 112 10.89 7.32 -8.15
CA ARG A 112 11.32 8.58 -7.50
C ARG A 112 12.67 8.45 -6.82
N ILE A 113 12.96 7.31 -6.17
CA ILE A 113 14.29 7.07 -5.58
C ILE A 113 15.37 7.13 -6.67
N LYS A 114 15.16 6.43 -7.79
CA LYS A 114 16.08 6.48 -8.94
C LYS A 114 16.25 7.90 -9.46
N ALA A 115 15.14 8.62 -9.64
CA ALA A 115 15.16 10.01 -10.10
C ALA A 115 15.91 10.95 -9.14
N TYR A 116 15.62 10.87 -7.85
CA TYR A 116 16.31 11.61 -6.80
C TYR A 116 17.82 11.36 -6.87
N ILE A 117 18.24 10.09 -6.89
CA ILE A 117 19.66 9.73 -6.93
C ILE A 117 20.33 10.24 -8.21
N TYR A 118 19.70 10.09 -9.37
CA TYR A 118 20.21 10.67 -10.61
C TYR A 118 20.35 12.19 -10.53
N SER A 119 19.34 12.89 -9.99
CA SER A 119 19.36 14.34 -9.84
C SER A 119 20.46 14.82 -8.89
N SER A 120 20.68 14.12 -7.77
CA SER A 120 21.76 14.39 -6.81
C SER A 120 23.15 14.23 -7.42
N ASN A 121 23.28 13.36 -8.44
CA ASN A 121 24.51 13.18 -9.22
C ASN A 121 24.57 14.08 -10.47
N ARG A 122 23.64 15.03 -10.62
CA ARG A 122 23.50 15.93 -11.78
C ARG A 122 23.23 15.20 -13.11
N TYR A 123 22.76 13.96 -13.06
CA TYR A 123 22.31 13.21 -14.23
C TYR A 123 20.85 13.53 -14.55
N PHE A 124 20.56 14.78 -14.87
CA PHE A 124 19.20 15.30 -14.94
C PHE A 124 18.34 14.63 -16.02
N GLU A 125 18.91 14.27 -17.17
CA GLU A 125 18.16 13.57 -18.23
C GLU A 125 17.67 12.20 -17.76
N MET A 126 18.51 11.44 -17.07
CA MET A 126 18.13 10.14 -16.50
C MET A 126 17.08 10.32 -15.40
N ALA A 127 17.22 11.35 -14.55
CA ALA A 127 16.23 11.66 -13.53
C ALA A 127 14.85 11.98 -14.14
N LEU A 128 14.81 12.84 -15.16
CA LEU A 128 13.59 13.19 -15.87
C LEU A 128 12.96 11.99 -16.58
N ALA A 129 13.77 11.07 -17.12
CA ALA A 129 13.28 9.85 -17.75
C ALA A 129 12.50 8.97 -16.76
N GLU A 130 13.01 8.76 -15.55
CA GLU A 130 12.29 8.00 -14.52
C GLU A 130 11.01 8.72 -14.06
N LEU A 131 11.05 10.05 -13.90
CA LEU A 131 9.85 10.83 -13.54
C LEU A 131 8.79 10.87 -14.66
N ASN A 132 9.20 10.76 -15.93
CA ASN A 132 8.27 10.65 -17.06
C ASN A 132 7.54 9.31 -17.07
N LYS A 133 8.17 8.23 -16.59
CA LYS A 133 7.46 6.97 -16.38
C LYS A 133 6.34 7.15 -15.35
N ILE A 134 6.59 7.86 -14.25
CA ILE A 134 5.57 8.12 -13.23
C ILE A 134 4.37 8.87 -13.81
N ASP A 135 4.58 9.90 -14.62
CA ASP A 135 3.47 10.63 -15.26
C ASP A 135 2.58 9.73 -16.12
N SER A 136 3.16 8.67 -16.72
CA SER A 136 2.42 7.75 -17.57
C SER A 136 1.49 6.80 -16.78
N ILE A 137 1.83 6.50 -15.52
CA ILE A 137 1.10 5.53 -14.68
C ILE A 137 0.36 6.15 -13.49
N ALA A 138 0.78 7.34 -13.05
CA ALA A 138 0.27 8.04 -11.87
C ALA A 138 0.13 9.53 -12.20
N PRO A 139 -0.84 9.90 -13.06
CA PRO A 139 -0.97 11.26 -13.60
C PRO A 139 -1.24 12.33 -12.54
N ILE A 140 -1.66 11.91 -11.33
CA ILE A 140 -1.93 12.76 -10.18
C ILE A 140 -0.76 12.81 -9.16
N SER A 141 0.41 12.24 -9.48
CA SER A 141 1.55 12.24 -8.57
C SER A 141 2.12 13.65 -8.35
N ALA A 142 1.77 14.26 -7.22
CA ALA A 142 2.34 15.55 -6.81
C ALA A 142 3.86 15.45 -6.56
N GLY A 143 4.34 14.31 -6.05
CA GLY A 143 5.75 14.09 -5.76
C GLY A 143 6.63 14.18 -7.02
N ALA A 144 6.21 13.53 -8.11
CA ALA A 144 6.94 13.59 -9.38
C ALA A 144 7.00 15.01 -9.95
N LYS A 145 5.90 15.76 -9.87
CA LYS A 145 5.85 17.17 -10.34
C LYS A 145 6.79 18.07 -9.54
N ILE A 146 6.84 17.89 -8.22
CA ILE A 146 7.76 18.63 -7.33
C ILE A 146 9.22 18.33 -7.69
N GLU A 147 9.58 17.05 -7.85
CA GLU A 147 10.94 16.64 -8.21
C GLU A 147 11.37 17.18 -9.58
N LYS A 148 10.49 17.16 -10.59
CA LYS A 148 10.76 17.82 -11.89
C LYS A 148 11.01 19.31 -11.73
N GLY A 149 10.23 20.00 -10.90
CA GLY A 149 10.44 21.41 -10.61
C GLY A 149 11.82 21.70 -10.01
N TYR A 150 12.28 20.88 -9.07
CA TYR A 150 13.64 20.99 -8.53
C TYR A 150 14.72 20.75 -9.59
N ILE A 151 14.54 19.76 -10.46
CA ILE A 151 15.47 19.47 -11.55
C ILE A 151 15.54 20.65 -12.53
N PHE A 152 14.41 21.17 -12.99
CA PHE A 152 14.41 22.29 -13.94
C PHE A 152 15.09 23.54 -13.37
N ARG A 153 14.82 23.86 -12.09
CA ARG A 153 15.52 24.96 -11.40
C ARG A 153 17.03 24.73 -11.27
N SER A 154 17.50 23.48 -11.29
CA SER A 154 18.92 23.13 -11.14
C SER A 154 19.68 23.06 -12.47
N ILE A 155 18.96 23.07 -13.59
CA ILE A 155 19.50 23.11 -14.96
C ILE A 155 19.72 24.57 -15.42
N GLU A 156 18.88 25.50 -14.96
CA GLU A 156 19.02 26.95 -15.15
C GLU A 156 20.30 27.52 -14.48
#